data_AF-A0A2E7VW39-F1
#
_entry.id   AF-A0A2E7VW39-F1
#
_cell.length_a   1.000
_cell.length_b   1.000
_cell.length_c   1.000
_cell.angle_alpha   90.00
_cell.angle_beta   90.00
_cell.angle_gamma   90.00
#
_symmetry.space_group_name_H-M   'P 1'
#
loop_
_entity.id
_entity.type
_entity.pdbx_description
1 polymer ?
#
loop_
_entity_poly.entity_id
_entity_poly.type
_entity_poly.pdbx_seq_one_letter_code
_entity_poly.pdbx_strand_id
1 'polypeptide(L)'
;MSKYSGMKRTGSSRAISERFAETQKKFIRGVLFLIAITLLIVFVFGDHGLFQLYKLKRERAEIQKYISELRENREMLITEKNRLENDLEYIEKLAREKYRMALPGEKVFKGVPKESNKRPNE
;
A
#
# COMPACT_ATOMS: atom_id res chain seq x y z
N MET A 1 -57.66 58.71 -55.09
CA MET A 1 -56.55 57.72 -55.16
C MET A 1 -55.59 57.99 -54.02
N SER A 2 -55.62 57.21 -52.94
CA SER A 2 -54.51 57.15 -51.98
C SER A 2 -54.71 55.92 -51.09
N LYS A 3 -53.96 54.86 -51.39
CA LYS A 3 -53.79 53.72 -50.50
C LYS A 3 -52.42 53.17 -50.81
N TYR A 4 -51.43 53.44 -49.95
CA TYR A 4 -50.51 52.44 -49.40
C TYR A 4 -49.81 53.08 -48.20
N SER A 5 -50.35 52.77 -47.02
CA SER A 5 -49.80 53.09 -45.71
C SER A 5 -48.64 52.14 -45.41
N GLY A 6 -47.57 52.69 -44.85
CA GLY A 6 -46.32 51.99 -44.58
C GLY A 6 -46.46 50.72 -43.73
N MET A 7 -45.83 49.65 -44.18
CA MET A 7 -45.52 48.48 -43.36
C MET A 7 -44.36 48.81 -42.43
N LYS A 8 -44.64 48.89 -41.12
CA LYS A 8 -43.61 48.94 -40.07
C LYS A 8 -42.99 47.55 -39.91
N ARG A 9 -41.68 47.44 -40.20
CA ARG A 9 -40.88 46.26 -39.88
C ARG A 9 -40.70 46.17 -38.36
N THR A 10 -41.26 45.13 -37.75
CA THR A 10 -41.11 44.84 -36.32
C THR A 10 -39.69 44.34 -36.05
N GLY A 11 -38.80 45.25 -35.67
CA GLY A 11 -37.50 44.90 -35.10
C GLY A 11 -37.64 44.62 -33.62
N SER A 12 -37.94 43.39 -33.22
CA SER A 12 -37.80 42.98 -31.82
C SER A 12 -37.66 41.46 -31.71
N SER A 13 -36.44 40.96 -31.88
CA SER A 13 -36.07 39.60 -31.45
C SER A 13 -34.57 39.47 -31.15
N ARG A 14 -33.89 40.55 -30.74
CA ARG A 14 -32.50 40.49 -30.28
C ARG A 14 -32.40 40.21 -28.78
N ALA A 15 -33.29 40.80 -27.97
CA ALA A 15 -33.26 40.63 -26.51
C ALA A 15 -33.66 39.21 -26.04
N ILE A 16 -34.57 38.55 -26.75
CA ILE A 16 -35.01 37.18 -26.44
C ILE A 16 -33.88 36.18 -26.76
N SER A 17 -33.25 36.30 -27.93
CA SER A 17 -32.11 35.46 -28.32
C SER A 17 -30.91 35.62 -27.39
N GLU A 18 -30.65 36.83 -26.86
CA GLU A 18 -29.54 37.05 -25.92
C GLU A 18 -29.80 36.43 -24.54
N ARG A 19 -31.03 36.50 -24.03
CA ARG A 19 -31.43 35.88 -22.75
C ARG A 19 -31.33 34.34 -22.80
N PHE A 20 -31.74 33.74 -23.92
CA PHE A 20 -31.60 32.30 -24.13
C PHE A 20 -30.15 31.89 -24.40
N ALA A 21 -29.35 32.70 -25.09
CA ALA A 21 -27.93 32.42 -25.33
C ALA A 21 -27.12 32.39 -24.02
N GLU A 22 -27.35 33.33 -23.10
CA GLU A 22 -26.65 33.35 -21.81
C GLU A 22 -27.05 32.18 -20.90
N THR A 23 -28.33 31.80 -20.93
CA THR A 23 -28.83 30.64 -20.17
C THR A 23 -28.34 29.31 -20.76
N GLN A 24 -28.28 29.20 -22.10
CA GLN A 24 -27.68 28.05 -22.80
C GLN A 24 -26.18 27.93 -22.49
N LYS A 25 -25.42 29.03 -22.54
CA LYS A 25 -23.98 29.00 -22.23
C LYS A 25 -23.72 28.49 -20.82
N LYS A 26 -24.54 28.91 -19.83
CA LYS A 26 -24.46 28.42 -18.45
C LYS A 26 -24.79 26.93 -18.34
N PHE A 27 -25.81 26.46 -19.06
CA PHE A 27 -26.18 25.05 -19.09
C PHE A 27 -25.09 24.20 -19.76
N ILE A 28 -24.57 24.61 -20.92
CA ILE A 28 -23.47 23.95 -21.63
C ILE A 28 -22.23 23.89 -20.75
N ARG A 29 -21.89 24.97 -20.04
CA ARG A 29 -20.77 25.00 -19.10
C ARG A 29 -20.97 24.03 -17.93
N GLY A 30 -22.19 23.91 -17.41
CA GLY A 30 -22.53 22.93 -16.37
C GLY A 30 -22.41 21.49 -16.87
N VAL A 31 -22.90 21.19 -18.07
CA VAL A 31 -22.79 19.87 -18.69
C VAL A 31 -21.32 19.51 -18.99
N LEU A 32 -20.54 20.44 -19.53
CA LEU A 32 -19.09 20.27 -19.74
C LEU A 32 -18.37 19.99 -18.43
N PHE A 33 -18.73 20.70 -17.36
CA PHE A 33 -18.14 20.48 -16.04
C PHE A 33 -18.50 19.10 -15.48
N LEU A 34 -19.74 18.64 -15.63
CA LEU A 34 -20.14 17.29 -15.25
C LEU A 34 -19.38 16.21 -16.04
N ILE A 35 -19.23 16.38 -17.35
CA ILE A 35 -18.45 15.45 -18.18
C ILE A 35 -16.98 15.43 -17.76
N ALA A 36 -16.39 16.58 -17.47
CA ALA A 36 -15.01 16.65 -17.00
C ALA A 36 -14.84 15.91 -15.66
N ILE A 37 -15.80 16.07 -14.72
CA ILE A 37 -15.78 15.37 -13.44
C ILE A 37 -15.93 13.86 -13.63
N THR A 38 -16.88 13.42 -14.46
CA THR A 38 -17.07 11.98 -14.68
C THR A 38 -15.85 11.35 -15.34
N LEU A 39 -15.23 12.02 -16.31
CA LEU A 39 -13.97 11.58 -16.90
C LEU A 39 -12.84 11.52 -15.88
N LEU A 40 -12.73 12.51 -14.98
CA LEU A 40 -11.73 12.50 -13.92
C LEU A 40 -11.95 11.34 -12.95
N ILE A 41 -13.19 11.07 -12.55
CA ILE A 41 -13.53 9.94 -11.67
C ILE A 41 -13.18 8.62 -12.36
N VAL A 42 -13.58 8.42 -13.62
CA VAL A 42 -13.25 7.20 -14.38
C VAL A 42 -11.74 7.07 -14.61
N PHE A 43 -11.02 8.17 -14.80
CA PHE A 43 -9.58 8.15 -14.97
C PHE A 43 -8.83 7.80 -13.67
N VAL A 44 -9.34 8.24 -12.52
CA VAL A 44 -8.72 7.97 -11.21
C VAL A 44 -9.12 6.58 -10.68
N PHE A 45 -10.40 6.22 -10.78
CA PHE A 45 -11.01 5.01 -10.20
C PHE A 45 -11.30 3.89 -11.21
N GLY A 46 -11.16 4.12 -12.51
CA GLY A 46 -11.37 3.08 -13.52
C GLY A 46 -10.38 1.93 -13.37
N ASP A 47 -10.66 0.83 -14.07
CA ASP A 47 -9.93 -0.44 -13.97
C ASP A 47 -8.42 -0.35 -14.25
N HIS A 48 -7.91 0.77 -14.76
CA HIS A 48 -6.49 1.03 -14.99
C HIS A 48 -6.06 2.42 -14.48
N GLY A 49 -6.85 3.01 -13.58
CA GLY A 49 -6.60 4.34 -13.05
C GLY A 49 -5.34 4.43 -12.18
N LEU A 50 -4.94 5.66 -11.87
CA LEU A 50 -3.73 5.96 -11.10
C LEU A 50 -3.67 5.24 -9.74
N PHE A 51 -4.82 4.95 -9.13
CA PHE A 51 -4.90 4.24 -7.86
C PHE A 51 -4.37 2.80 -7.96
N GLN A 52 -4.70 2.08 -9.04
CA GLN A 52 -4.21 0.72 -9.23
C GLN A 52 -2.70 0.69 -9.48
N LEU A 53 -2.18 1.66 -10.24
CA LEU A 53 -0.74 1.78 -10.44
C LEU A 53 0.00 2.01 -9.11
N TYR A 54 -0.56 2.81 -8.21
CA TYR A 54 0.01 3.03 -6.88
C TYR A 54 -0.01 1.74 -6.05
N LYS A 55 -1.16 1.05 -5.99
CA LYS A 55 -1.30 -0.23 -5.28
C LYS A 55 -0.34 -1.28 -5.81
N LEU A 56 -0.26 -1.43 -7.13
CA LEU A 56 0.62 -2.39 -7.79
C LEU A 56 2.10 -2.09 -7.54
N LYS A 57 2.49 -0.81 -7.52
CA LYS A 57 3.87 -0.42 -7.15
C LYS A 57 4.19 -0.79 -5.70
N ARG A 58 3.24 -0.62 -4.78
CA ARG A 58 3.40 -1.00 -3.37
C ARG A 58 3.54 -2.51 -3.20
N GLU A 59 2.63 -3.27 -3.80
CA GLU A 59 2.68 -4.74 -3.79
C GLU A 59 3.98 -5.27 -4.38
N ARG A 60 4.44 -4.71 -5.52
CA ARG A 60 5.74 -5.07 -6.09
C ARG A 60 6.89 -4.80 -5.13
N ALA A 61 6.90 -3.65 -4.45
CA ALA A 61 7.96 -3.32 -3.50
C ALA A 61 7.98 -4.28 -2.29
N GLU A 62 6.81 -4.62 -1.75
CA GLU A 62 6.69 -5.57 -0.65
C GLU A 62 7.15 -6.98 -1.05
N ILE A 63 6.72 -7.46 -2.21
CA ILE A 63 7.14 -8.77 -2.72
C ILE A 63 8.67 -8.81 -2.94
N GLN A 64 9.26 -7.75 -3.49
CA GLN A 64 10.72 -7.68 -3.68
C GLN A 64 11.49 -7.67 -2.35
N LYS A 65 10.96 -6.97 -1.34
CA LYS A 65 11.52 -6.98 0.01
C LYS A 65 11.47 -8.39 0.60
N TYR A 66 10.33 -9.06 0.50
CA TYR A 66 10.17 -10.43 0.97
C TYR A 66 11.12 -11.41 0.26
N ILE A 67 11.26 -11.31 -1.06
CA ILE A 67 12.23 -12.11 -1.83
C ILE A 67 13.66 -11.88 -1.33
N SER A 68 14.02 -10.64 -1.02
CA SER A 68 15.35 -10.30 -0.54
C SER A 68 15.62 -10.91 0.85
N GLU A 69 14.67 -10.78 1.78
CA GLU A 69 14.73 -11.39 3.11
C GLU A 69 14.83 -12.93 3.01
N LEU A 70 14.08 -13.56 2.11
CA LEU A 70 14.16 -15.00 1.88
C LEU A 70 15.53 -15.45 1.34
N ARG A 71 16.15 -14.64 0.46
CA ARG A 71 17.48 -14.92 -0.07
C ARG A 71 18.54 -14.85 1.03
N GLU A 72 18.50 -13.81 1.85
CA GLU A 72 19.41 -13.64 2.99
C GLU A 72 19.27 -14.79 3.99
N ASN A 73 18.03 -15.14 4.36
CA ASN A 73 17.77 -16.29 5.23
C ASN A 73 18.28 -17.60 4.63
N ARG A 74 18.10 -17.80 3.32
CA ARG A 74 18.61 -18.99 2.62
C ARG A 74 20.14 -19.05 2.69
N GLU A 75 20.84 -17.95 2.46
CA GLU A 75 22.30 -17.89 2.54
C GLU A 75 22.80 -18.16 3.97
N MET A 76 22.15 -17.58 4.97
CA MET A 76 22.44 -17.85 6.38
C MET A 76 22.28 -19.34 6.70
N LEU A 77 21.16 -19.95 6.28
CA LEU A 77 20.90 -21.37 6.52
C LEU A 77 21.88 -22.29 5.79
N ILE A 78 22.30 -21.94 4.58
CA ILE A 78 23.32 -22.71 3.83
C ILE A 78 24.65 -22.64 4.55
N THR A 79 25.05 -21.44 5.00
CA THR A 79 26.28 -21.24 5.76
C THR A 79 26.23 -22.03 7.07
N GLU A 80 25.13 -21.95 7.80
CA GLU A 80 24.94 -22.69 9.04
C GLU A 80 24.97 -24.20 8.83
N LYS A 81 24.26 -24.68 7.80
CA LYS A 81 24.31 -26.09 7.40
C LYS A 81 25.75 -26.54 7.12
N ASN A 82 26.50 -25.76 6.34
CA ASN A 82 27.88 -26.10 6.01
C ASN A 82 28.76 -26.22 7.27
N ARG A 83 28.62 -25.28 8.22
CA ARG A 83 29.34 -25.33 9.50
C ARG A 83 28.94 -26.55 10.32
N LEU A 84 27.65 -26.88 10.38
CA LEU A 84 27.19 -28.08 11.08
C LEU A 84 27.64 -29.40 10.42
N GLU A 85 27.92 -29.40 9.12
CA GLU A 85 28.39 -30.62 8.41
C GLU A 85 29.90 -30.77 8.43
N ASN A 86 30.66 -29.67 8.39
CA ASN A 86 32.10 -29.69 8.13
C ASN A 86 32.97 -29.13 9.26
N ASP A 87 32.39 -28.49 10.29
CA ASP A 87 33.12 -27.83 11.37
C ASP A 87 32.82 -28.49 12.74
N LEU A 88 33.71 -29.40 13.16
CA LEU A 88 33.61 -30.11 14.43
C LEU A 88 33.74 -29.19 15.65
N GLU A 89 34.59 -28.16 15.57
CA GLU A 89 34.78 -27.20 16.67
C GLU A 89 33.51 -26.38 16.89
N TYR A 90 32.85 -25.99 15.80
CA TYR A 90 31.54 -25.32 15.86
C TYR A 90 30.47 -26.20 16.51
N ILE A 91 30.40 -27.49 16.15
CA ILE A 91 29.45 -28.45 16.73
C ILE A 91 29.72 -28.63 18.22
N GLU A 92 30.98 -28.82 18.63
CA GLU A 92 31.33 -28.98 20.04
C GLU A 92 30.96 -27.73 20.85
N LYS A 93 31.30 -26.55 20.35
CA LYS A 93 30.93 -25.28 20.98
C LYS A 93 29.42 -25.15 21.12
N LEU A 94 28.67 -25.46 20.07
CA LEU A 94 27.20 -25.44 20.10
C LEU A 94 26.63 -26.44 21.10
N ALA A 95 27.18 -27.64 21.17
CA ALA A 95 26.79 -28.68 22.12
C ALA A 95 27.01 -28.25 23.58
N ARG A 96 28.17 -27.66 23.89
CA ARG A 96 28.51 -27.19 25.23
C ARG A 96 27.72 -25.93 25.62
N GLU A 97 27.63 -24.92 24.75
CA GLU A 97 27.02 -23.63 25.09
C GLU A 97 25.49 -23.68 25.05
N LYS A 98 24.92 -24.19 23.95
CA LYS A 98 23.47 -24.14 23.73
C LYS A 98 22.75 -25.31 24.40
N TYR A 99 23.36 -26.50 24.36
CA TYR A 99 22.74 -27.73 24.86
C TYR A 99 23.30 -28.20 26.20
N ARG A 100 24.37 -27.55 26.73
CA ARG A 100 25.04 -27.93 27.98
C ARG A 100 25.45 -29.40 28.02
N MET A 101 25.79 -29.95 26.86
CA MET A 101 26.36 -31.29 26.75
C MET A 101 27.77 -31.28 27.33
N ALA A 102 28.11 -32.35 28.04
CA ALA A 102 29.39 -32.51 28.69
C ALA A 102 29.95 -33.90 28.34
N LEU A 103 31.28 -34.02 28.30
CA LEU A 103 31.95 -35.29 28.03
C LEU A 103 31.71 -36.28 29.17
N PRO A 104 31.86 -37.60 28.92
CA PRO A 104 31.82 -38.61 29.98
C PRO A 104 32.81 -38.27 31.11
N GLY A 105 32.28 -37.96 32.30
CA GLY A 105 33.06 -37.56 33.49
C GLY A 105 33.02 -36.06 33.85
N GLU A 106 32.49 -35.19 32.99
CA GLU A 106 32.27 -33.77 33.29
C GLU A 106 30.92 -33.54 34.01
N LYS A 107 30.84 -32.57 34.95
CA LYS A 107 29.63 -32.25 35.72
C LYS A 107 28.92 -31.01 35.17
N VAL A 108 27.63 -31.12 34.85
CA VAL A 108 26.78 -29.99 34.40
C VAL A 108 26.04 -29.37 35.58
N PHE A 109 26.26 -28.07 35.85
CA PHE A 109 25.53 -27.34 36.88
C PHE A 109 24.27 -26.69 36.29
N LYS A 110 23.10 -27.15 36.72
CA LYS A 110 21.82 -26.50 36.41
C LYS A 110 21.49 -25.56 37.57
N GLY A 111 21.45 -24.26 37.33
CA GLY A 111 21.05 -23.28 38.34
C GLY A 111 19.62 -23.55 38.78
N VAL A 112 19.45 -24.17 39.95
CA VAL A 112 18.13 -24.35 40.57
C VAL A 112 17.74 -23.00 41.19
N PRO A 113 16.60 -22.40 40.84
CA PRO A 113 16.15 -21.20 41.51
C PRO A 113 16.00 -21.49 42.99
N LYS A 114 16.65 -20.66 43.81
CA LYS A 114 16.65 -20.80 45.27
C LYS A 114 15.23 -20.52 45.75
N GLU A 115 14.49 -21.55 46.13
CA GLU A 115 13.22 -21.37 46.83
C GLU A 115 13.48 -20.53 48.08
N SER A 116 12.98 -19.30 48.08
CA SER A 116 13.03 -18.43 49.24
C SER A 116 12.18 -19.07 50.32
N ASN A 117 12.84 -19.72 51.27
CA ASN A 117 12.24 -20.30 52.47
C ASN A 117 11.45 -19.20 53.22
N LYS A 118 10.15 -19.09 52.93
CA LYS A 118 9.20 -18.32 53.74
C LYS A 118 8.98 -19.15 55.00
N ARG A 119 9.74 -18.84 56.04
CA ARG A 119 9.46 -19.30 57.40
C ARG A 119 8.01 -18.92 57.72
N PRO A 120 7.15 -19.85 58.17
CA PRO A 120 5.86 -19.46 58.70
C PRO A 120 6.12 -18.74 60.02
N ASN A 121 5.60 -17.52 60.10
CA ASN A 121 5.69 -16.68 61.29
C ASN A 121 4.92 -17.39 62.42
N GLU A 122 5.58 -17.58 63.55
CA GLU A 122 4.98 -17.96 64.84
C GLU A 122 4.46 -16.70 65.55
#